data_AF-A0A2J4PIH2-F1
#
_entry.id   AF-A0A2J4PIH2-F1
#
_cell.length_a   1.000
_cell.length_b   1.000
_cell.length_c   1.000
_cell.angle_alpha   90.00
_cell.angle_beta   90.00
_cell.angle_gamma   90.00
#
_symmetry.space_group_name_H-M   'P 1'
#
loop_
_entity.id
_entity.type
_entity.pdbx_description
1 polymer ?
#
loop_
_entity_poly.entity_id
_entity_poly.type
_entity_poly.pdbx_seq_one_letter_code
_entity_poly.pdbx_strand_id
1 'polypeptide(L)'
;ASWQITFGPYVADYSRYLPRSTSPGKVFFAVGSGSVIGAQIAMTVGVLAAALSQGKLVGHEVDYIVGLGGTGAIATLLYLSIAFGKLTINTLNAYGSLMCLATVYSCGKQRVRVSQSVRLLVLAMIITLATAIAIIGQHSFLSAFKSFLLFLLTFFTPWSAINLVDYYFFNHQAIDMEALNDPNGKYRAWNVTGLGVYLVGVAVQTPFIDSGFYSGPFVKMLGGIDISWLIGLALPAGLYYVLRKAQSAAAAGAAISR
;
A
#
# COMPACT_ATOMS: atom_id res chain seq x y z
N ALA A 1 -2.61 6.05 -10.46
CA ALA A 1 -2.27 4.63 -10.23
C ALA A 1 -1.72 4.38 -8.83
N SER A 2 -0.82 5.24 -8.32
CA SER A 2 -0.20 5.11 -6.99
C SER A 2 -1.17 4.92 -5.81
N TRP A 3 -2.38 5.48 -5.87
CA TRP A 3 -3.39 5.28 -4.83
C TRP A 3 -3.92 3.84 -4.75
N GLN A 4 -3.94 3.06 -5.82
CA GLN A 4 -4.41 1.66 -5.77
C GLN A 4 -3.43 0.78 -4.98
N ILE A 5 -2.15 1.13 -5.01
CA ILE A 5 -1.09 0.38 -4.34
C ILE A 5 -1.22 0.51 -2.82
N THR A 6 -1.76 1.63 -2.31
CA THR A 6 -2.04 1.79 -0.88
C THR A 6 -3.15 0.88 -0.38
N PHE A 7 -3.99 0.32 -1.27
CA PHE A 7 -5.00 -0.68 -0.92
C PHE A 7 -4.45 -2.11 -0.87
N GLY A 8 -3.22 -2.34 -1.33
CA GLY A 8 -2.57 -3.66 -1.33
C GLY A 8 -2.61 -4.38 0.03
N PRO A 9 -2.23 -3.72 1.14
CA PRO A 9 -2.29 -4.34 2.47
C PRO A 9 -3.70 -4.79 2.88
N TYR A 10 -4.75 -4.06 2.50
CA TYR A 10 -6.13 -4.45 2.83
C TYR A 10 -6.55 -5.76 2.17
N VAL A 11 -5.98 -6.10 1.01
CA VAL A 11 -6.27 -7.38 0.35
C VAL A 11 -5.88 -8.54 1.27
N ALA A 12 -4.72 -8.46 1.93
CA ALA A 12 -4.28 -9.47 2.88
C ALA A 12 -5.22 -9.53 4.11
N ASP A 13 -5.59 -8.36 4.65
CA ASP A 13 -6.45 -8.27 5.84
C ASP A 13 -7.87 -8.78 5.63
N TYR A 14 -8.43 -8.63 4.42
CA TYR A 14 -9.79 -9.07 4.11
C TYR A 14 -9.85 -10.49 3.55
N SER A 15 -8.81 -10.93 2.84
CA SER A 15 -8.74 -12.31 2.31
C SER A 15 -8.84 -13.38 3.42
N ARG A 16 -8.44 -13.06 4.66
CA ARG A 16 -8.59 -13.95 5.83
C ARG A 16 -10.03 -14.36 6.13
N TYR A 17 -11.00 -13.54 5.73
CA TYR A 17 -12.42 -13.76 6.01
C TYR A 17 -13.12 -14.51 4.87
N LEU A 18 -12.44 -14.73 3.75
CA LEU A 18 -12.97 -15.53 2.65
C LEU A 18 -12.81 -17.04 2.92
N PRO A 19 -13.80 -17.87 2.54
CA PRO A 19 -13.66 -19.32 2.60
C PRO A 19 -12.45 -19.81 1.79
N ARG A 20 -11.74 -20.82 2.30
CA ARG A 20 -10.58 -21.44 1.63
C ARG A 20 -10.90 -22.01 0.24
N SER A 21 -12.17 -22.33 -0.03
CA SER A 21 -12.65 -22.84 -1.33
C SER A 21 -12.87 -21.76 -2.38
N THR A 22 -12.66 -20.48 -2.06
CA THR A 22 -12.90 -19.39 -3.00
C THR A 22 -11.82 -19.36 -4.09
N SER A 23 -12.22 -19.43 -5.36
CA SER A 23 -11.26 -19.42 -6.47
C SER A 23 -10.55 -18.06 -6.59
N PRO A 24 -9.21 -18.02 -6.71
CA PRO A 24 -8.45 -16.77 -6.82
C PRO A 24 -8.90 -15.88 -8.00
N GLY A 25 -9.22 -16.49 -9.15
CA GLY A 25 -9.66 -15.76 -10.34
C GLY A 25 -10.96 -14.98 -10.12
N LYS A 26 -11.96 -15.58 -9.45
CA LYS A 26 -13.23 -14.88 -9.15
C LYS A 26 -13.00 -13.70 -8.21
N VAL A 27 -12.14 -13.85 -7.20
CA VAL A 27 -11.78 -12.75 -6.29
C VAL A 27 -11.08 -11.63 -7.06
N PHE A 28 -10.10 -11.98 -7.91
CA PHE A 28 -9.39 -11.02 -8.74
C PHE A 28 -10.34 -10.21 -9.63
N PHE A 29 -11.23 -10.88 -10.36
CA PHE A 29 -12.17 -10.18 -11.24
C PHE A 29 -13.19 -9.36 -10.45
N ALA A 30 -13.73 -9.87 -9.35
CA ALA A 30 -14.71 -9.13 -8.55
C ALA A 30 -14.11 -7.86 -7.92
N VAL A 31 -12.93 -7.96 -7.32
CA VAL A 31 -12.23 -6.81 -6.71
C VAL A 31 -11.72 -5.86 -7.80
N GLY A 32 -11.13 -6.40 -8.87
CA GLY A 32 -10.63 -5.63 -10.00
C GLY A 32 -11.74 -4.85 -10.71
N SER A 33 -12.86 -5.50 -11.04
CA SER A 33 -13.99 -4.84 -11.68
C SER A 33 -14.64 -3.81 -10.76
N GLY A 34 -14.82 -4.13 -9.47
CA GLY A 34 -15.37 -3.19 -8.49
C GLY A 34 -14.51 -1.92 -8.37
N SER A 35 -13.18 -2.10 -8.29
CA SER A 35 -12.23 -0.99 -8.23
C SER A 35 -12.21 -0.16 -9.52
N VAL A 36 -12.16 -0.81 -10.68
CA VAL A 36 -12.14 -0.14 -11.99
C VAL A 36 -13.44 0.63 -12.23
N ILE A 37 -14.60 -0.01 -12.03
CA ILE A 37 -15.90 0.62 -12.27
C ILE A 37 -16.11 1.78 -11.30
N GLY A 38 -15.83 1.58 -10.00
CA GLY A 38 -15.96 2.64 -9.00
C GLY A 38 -15.04 3.83 -9.28
N ALA A 39 -13.77 3.56 -9.61
CA ALA A 39 -12.82 4.60 -9.99
C ALA A 39 -13.25 5.32 -11.28
N GLN A 40 -13.69 4.58 -12.30
CA GLN A 40 -14.09 5.15 -13.57
C GLN A 40 -15.30 6.08 -13.41
N ILE A 41 -16.30 5.69 -12.62
CA ILE A 41 -17.47 6.54 -12.31
C ILE A 41 -17.01 7.82 -11.60
N ALA A 42 -16.23 7.69 -10.52
CA ALA A 42 -15.76 8.83 -9.74
C ALA A 42 -14.88 9.79 -10.57
N MET A 43 -13.97 9.25 -11.39
CA MET A 43 -13.10 10.06 -12.26
C MET A 43 -13.91 10.74 -13.36
N THR A 44 -14.90 10.07 -13.95
CA THR A 44 -15.76 10.67 -14.98
C THR A 44 -16.57 11.82 -14.39
N VAL A 45 -17.19 11.63 -13.21
CA VAL A 45 -17.90 12.71 -12.49
C VAL A 45 -16.94 13.86 -12.17
N GLY A 46 -15.73 13.57 -11.69
CA GLY A 46 -14.73 14.58 -11.38
C GLY A 46 -14.30 15.40 -12.60
N VAL A 47 -14.09 14.76 -13.76
CA VAL A 47 -13.73 15.45 -15.01
C VAL A 47 -14.88 16.33 -15.51
N LEU A 48 -16.12 15.82 -15.47
CA LEU A 48 -17.29 16.59 -15.88
C LEU A 48 -17.52 17.80 -14.95
N ALA A 49 -17.41 17.60 -13.64
CA ALA A 49 -17.50 18.67 -12.66
C ALA A 49 -16.38 19.72 -12.87
N ALA A 50 -15.14 19.28 -13.13
CA ALA A 50 -14.03 20.17 -13.41
C ALA A 50 -14.28 21.02 -14.67
N ALA A 51 -14.74 20.38 -15.75
CA ALA A 51 -15.05 21.06 -17.02
C ALA A 51 -16.16 22.11 -16.86
N LEU A 52 -17.17 21.84 -16.03
CA LEU A 52 -18.27 22.77 -15.75
C LEU A 52 -17.91 23.86 -14.73
N SER A 53 -16.89 23.64 -13.89
CA SER A 53 -16.54 24.54 -12.80
C SER A 53 -15.84 25.83 -13.19
N GLN A 54 -15.33 25.93 -14.43
CA GLN A 54 -14.50 27.05 -14.90
C GLN A 54 -13.36 27.40 -13.92
N GLY A 55 -12.77 26.40 -13.25
CA GLY A 55 -11.66 26.58 -12.31
C GLY A 55 -12.06 26.74 -10.84
N LYS A 56 -13.36 26.75 -10.50
CA LYS A 56 -13.85 26.87 -9.11
C LYS A 56 -13.82 25.58 -8.30
N LEU A 57 -13.49 24.44 -8.91
CA LEU A 57 -13.50 23.13 -8.24
C LEU A 57 -12.28 22.90 -7.33
N VAL A 58 -11.09 23.36 -7.77
CA VAL A 58 -9.82 23.01 -7.12
C VAL A 58 -9.71 23.70 -5.76
N GLY A 59 -9.64 22.92 -4.67
CA GLY A 59 -9.60 23.41 -3.29
C GLY A 59 -10.97 23.58 -2.61
N HIS A 60 -12.06 23.45 -3.36
CA HIS A 60 -13.44 23.54 -2.88
C HIS A 60 -14.30 22.40 -3.44
N GLU A 61 -13.72 21.21 -3.59
CA GLU A 61 -14.33 20.09 -4.33
C GLU A 61 -15.66 19.66 -3.72
N VAL A 62 -15.73 19.64 -2.39
CA VAL A 62 -16.93 19.26 -1.64
C VAL A 62 -18.01 20.33 -1.78
N ASP A 63 -17.67 21.59 -1.55
CA ASP A 63 -18.61 22.71 -1.58
C ASP A 63 -19.18 22.91 -2.99
N TYR A 64 -18.38 22.72 -4.03
CA TYR A 64 -18.81 22.82 -5.42
C TYR A 64 -19.81 21.70 -5.79
N ILE A 65 -19.49 20.44 -5.48
CA ILE A 65 -20.38 19.31 -5.77
C ILE A 65 -21.69 19.43 -4.99
N VAL A 66 -21.62 19.84 -3.73
CA VAL A 66 -22.82 20.07 -2.92
C VAL A 66 -23.63 21.25 -3.47
N GLY A 67 -22.96 22.33 -3.91
CA GLY A 67 -23.59 23.48 -4.53
C GLY A 67 -24.35 23.16 -5.83
N LEU A 68 -23.91 22.14 -6.59
CA LEU A 68 -24.62 21.66 -7.79
C LEU A 68 -25.95 20.95 -7.46
N GLY A 69 -26.07 20.37 -6.25
CA GLY A 69 -27.26 19.61 -5.81
C GLY A 69 -28.45 20.46 -5.36
N GLY A 70 -28.34 21.79 -5.39
CA GLY A 70 -29.36 22.73 -4.93
C GLY A 70 -29.29 23.04 -3.42
N THR A 71 -30.01 24.08 -2.98
CA THR A 71 -30.01 24.55 -1.59
C THR A 71 -30.92 23.71 -0.69
N GLY A 72 -30.50 23.46 0.57
CA GLY A 72 -31.35 22.84 1.59
C GLY A 72 -31.06 21.34 1.81
N ALA A 73 -32.10 20.50 1.82
CA ALA A 73 -32.01 19.10 2.24
C ALA A 73 -31.09 18.23 1.37
N ILE A 74 -31.02 18.48 0.06
CA ILE A 74 -30.18 17.72 -0.88
C ILE A 74 -28.69 18.01 -0.61
N ALA A 75 -28.32 19.28 -0.39
CA ALA A 75 -26.97 19.65 0.00
C ALA A 75 -26.54 18.98 1.32
N THR A 76 -27.42 18.96 2.32
CA THR A 76 -27.18 18.27 3.60
C THR A 76 -26.99 16.77 3.41
N LEU A 77 -27.83 16.11 2.59
CA LEU A 77 -27.69 14.68 2.30
C LEU A 77 -26.38 14.37 1.57
N LEU A 78 -25.96 15.22 0.62
CA LEU A 78 -24.67 15.08 -0.07
C LEU A 78 -23.49 15.28 0.89
N TYR A 79 -23.53 16.29 1.75
CA TYR A 79 -22.50 16.47 2.79
C TYR A 79 -22.41 15.28 3.73
N LEU A 80 -23.56 14.78 4.22
CA LEU A 80 -23.58 13.60 5.08
C LEU A 80 -23.04 12.37 4.35
N SER A 81 -23.42 12.16 3.09
CA SER A 81 -22.91 11.05 2.28
C SER A 81 -21.38 11.10 2.14
N ILE A 82 -20.82 12.28 1.84
CA ILE A 82 -19.37 12.47 1.73
C ILE A 82 -18.69 12.29 3.10
N ALA A 83 -19.26 12.85 4.17
CA ALA A 83 -18.72 12.74 5.52
C ALA A 83 -18.69 11.28 6.01
N PHE A 84 -19.80 10.55 5.84
CA PHE A 84 -19.87 9.13 6.15
C PHE A 84 -18.91 8.31 5.29
N GLY A 85 -18.81 8.59 4.00
CA GLY A 85 -17.84 7.92 3.12
C GLY A 85 -16.39 8.10 3.58
N LYS A 86 -16.00 9.33 3.94
CA LYS A 86 -14.68 9.62 4.53
C LYS A 86 -14.48 8.89 5.86
N LEU A 87 -15.49 8.87 6.72
CA LEU A 87 -15.44 8.19 8.02
C LEU A 87 -15.25 6.68 7.84
N THR A 88 -15.94 6.05 6.90
CA THR A 88 -15.79 4.63 6.58
C THR A 88 -14.36 4.30 6.17
N ILE A 89 -13.76 5.07 5.25
CA ILE A 89 -12.37 4.85 4.81
C ILE A 89 -11.38 5.09 5.96
N ASN A 90 -11.57 6.14 6.75
CA ASN A 90 -10.71 6.40 7.90
C ASN A 90 -10.78 5.29 8.96
N THR A 91 -11.94 4.66 9.11
CA THR A 91 -12.10 3.50 10.00
C THR A 91 -11.25 2.31 9.53
N LEU A 92 -11.20 2.06 8.22
CA LEU A 92 -10.34 1.04 7.62
C LEU A 92 -8.86 1.35 7.85
N ASN A 93 -8.45 2.60 7.65
CA ASN A 93 -7.07 3.04 7.88
C ASN A 93 -6.65 2.87 9.34
N ALA A 94 -7.52 3.23 10.28
CA ALA A 94 -7.28 3.11 11.71
C ALA A 94 -7.18 1.64 12.14
N TYR A 95 -8.04 0.78 11.59
CA TYR A 95 -8.00 -0.66 11.82
C TYR A 95 -6.68 -1.28 11.33
N GLY A 96 -6.25 -0.97 10.11
CA GLY A 96 -4.98 -1.45 9.57
C GLY A 96 -3.78 -1.01 10.42
N SER A 97 -3.79 0.25 10.88
CA SER A 97 -2.74 0.79 11.75
C SER A 97 -2.65 0.03 13.09
N LEU A 98 -3.80 -0.30 13.69
CA LEU A 98 -3.86 -1.10 14.91
C LEU A 98 -3.37 -2.53 14.67
N MET A 99 -3.73 -3.15 13.55
CA MET A 99 -3.27 -4.50 13.21
C MET A 99 -1.76 -4.53 12.99
N CYS A 100 -1.18 -3.56 12.30
CA CYS A 100 0.28 -3.46 12.15
C CYS A 100 0.98 -3.36 13.51
N LEU A 101 0.52 -2.48 14.41
CA LEU A 101 1.10 -2.33 15.74
C LEU A 101 0.92 -3.60 16.59
N ALA A 102 -0.25 -4.24 16.51
CA ALA A 102 -0.51 -5.48 17.23
C ALA A 102 0.41 -6.60 16.74
N THR A 103 0.66 -6.70 15.43
CA THR A 103 1.60 -7.67 14.84
C THR A 103 3.03 -7.40 15.30
N VAL A 104 3.49 -6.15 15.27
CA VAL A 104 4.84 -5.78 15.77
C VAL A 104 4.97 -6.13 17.26
N TYR A 105 3.97 -5.82 18.07
CA TYR A 105 3.97 -6.10 19.50
C TYR A 105 3.86 -7.59 19.83
N SER A 106 3.20 -8.38 18.97
CA SER A 106 3.03 -9.83 19.14
C SER A 106 4.17 -10.65 18.53
N CYS A 107 5.04 -10.02 17.73
CA CYS A 107 6.19 -10.68 17.13
C CYS A 107 7.10 -11.28 18.23
N GLY A 108 7.31 -12.60 18.19
CA GLY A 108 8.09 -13.34 19.19
C GLY A 108 7.33 -13.71 20.48
N LYS A 109 6.01 -13.47 20.57
CA LYS A 109 5.17 -13.85 21.71
C LYS A 109 3.99 -14.71 21.25
N GLN A 110 3.88 -15.94 21.76
CA GLN A 110 2.85 -16.89 21.30
C GLN A 110 1.40 -16.46 21.59
N ARG A 111 1.14 -15.64 22.61
CA ARG A 111 -0.22 -15.15 22.94
C ARG A 111 -0.18 -13.78 23.59
N VAL A 112 -0.49 -12.74 22.81
CA VAL A 112 -0.69 -11.40 23.34
C VAL A 112 -2.16 -11.02 23.27
N ARG A 113 -2.79 -10.87 24.45
CA ARG A 113 -4.12 -10.27 24.55
C ARG A 113 -3.98 -8.79 24.82
N VAL A 114 -4.18 -7.97 23.79
CA VAL A 114 -4.26 -6.51 23.97
C VAL A 114 -5.65 -6.16 24.49
N SER A 115 -5.73 -5.51 25.65
CA SER A 115 -7.01 -5.10 26.24
C SER A 115 -7.71 -4.06 25.38
N GLN A 116 -9.04 -3.98 25.48
CA GLN A 116 -9.85 -3.04 24.70
C GLN A 116 -9.43 -1.58 24.97
N SER A 117 -9.13 -1.23 26.22
CA SER A 117 -8.72 0.12 26.60
C SER A 117 -7.40 0.54 25.95
N VAL A 118 -6.43 -0.38 25.86
CA VAL A 118 -5.15 -0.11 25.18
C VAL A 118 -5.37 0.08 23.68
N ARG A 119 -6.23 -0.72 23.05
CA ARG A 119 -6.57 -0.55 21.63
C ARG A 119 -7.22 0.81 21.36
N LEU A 120 -8.17 1.21 22.20
CA LEU A 120 -8.85 2.51 22.08
C LEU A 120 -7.87 3.67 22.27
N LEU A 121 -6.96 3.59 23.26
CA LEU A 121 -5.95 4.61 23.49
C LEU A 121 -4.98 4.74 22.30
N VAL A 122 -4.49 3.61 21.76
CA VAL A 122 -3.62 3.60 20.59
C VAL A 122 -4.34 4.18 19.37
N LEU A 123 -5.59 3.80 19.12
CA LEU A 123 -6.39 4.36 18.03
C LEU A 123 -6.58 5.88 18.19
N ALA A 124 -6.93 6.34 19.39
CA ALA A 124 -7.10 7.77 19.67
C ALA A 124 -5.80 8.54 19.42
N MET A 125 -4.65 8.02 19.85
CA MET A 125 -3.35 8.64 19.58
C MET A 125 -3.03 8.71 18.09
N ILE A 126 -3.25 7.63 17.33
CA ILE A 126 -3.01 7.60 15.88
C ILE A 126 -3.90 8.61 15.16
N ILE A 127 -5.20 8.64 15.47
CA ILE A 127 -6.15 9.57 14.87
C ILE A 127 -5.78 11.01 15.21
N THR A 128 -5.42 11.29 16.46
CA THR A 128 -5.02 12.62 16.91
C THR A 128 -3.76 13.09 16.19
N LEU A 129 -2.74 12.23 16.10
CA LEU A 129 -1.49 12.54 15.41
C LEU A 129 -1.71 12.75 13.90
N ALA A 130 -2.46 11.85 13.25
CA ALA A 130 -2.79 11.98 11.83
C ALA A 130 -3.56 13.27 11.54
N THR A 131 -4.51 13.63 12.41
CA THR A 131 -5.29 14.87 12.29
C THR A 131 -4.41 16.11 12.48
N ALA A 132 -3.52 16.10 13.47
CA ALA A 132 -2.56 17.18 13.69
C ALA A 132 -1.66 17.40 12.47
N ILE A 133 -1.10 16.32 11.91
CA ILE A 133 -0.28 16.37 10.67
C ILE A 133 -1.11 16.91 9.50
N ALA A 134 -2.36 16.48 9.35
CA ALA A 134 -3.25 16.94 8.28
C ALA A 134 -3.55 18.45 8.37
N ILE A 135 -3.79 18.97 9.59
CA ILE A 135 -4.02 20.41 9.81
C ILE A 135 -2.76 21.23 9.49
N ILE A 136 -1.58 20.76 9.90
CA ILE A 136 -0.31 21.43 9.60
C ILE A 136 -0.05 21.43 8.08
N GLY A 137 -0.37 20.33 7.39
CA GLY A 137 -0.14 20.15 5.97
C GLY A 137 -1.16 20.79 5.02
N GLN A 138 -2.25 21.39 5.54
CA GLN A 138 -3.41 21.78 4.74
C GLN A 138 -3.09 22.71 3.54
N HIS A 139 -2.14 23.63 3.70
CA HIS A 139 -1.82 24.64 2.67
C HIS A 139 -0.95 24.12 1.52
N SER A 140 -0.25 22.98 1.69
CA SER A 140 0.54 22.34 0.63
C SER A 140 0.09 20.91 0.34
N PHE A 141 -1.10 20.53 0.84
CA PHE A 141 -1.53 19.15 0.93
C PHE A 141 -1.40 18.41 -0.40
N LEU A 142 -1.87 18.98 -1.51
CA LEU A 142 -1.85 18.29 -2.80
C LEU A 142 -0.41 17.97 -3.28
N SER A 143 0.51 18.94 -3.16
CA SER A 143 1.90 18.78 -3.58
C SER A 143 2.68 17.86 -2.66
N ALA A 144 2.51 18.03 -1.34
CA ALA A 144 3.11 17.19 -0.31
C ALA A 144 2.57 15.74 -0.41
N PHE A 145 1.28 15.57 -0.64
CA PHE A 145 0.62 14.27 -0.79
C PHE A 145 1.08 13.55 -2.05
N LYS A 146 1.16 14.23 -3.20
CA LYS A 146 1.71 13.62 -4.43
C LYS A 146 3.14 13.14 -4.21
N SER A 147 3.98 13.99 -3.63
CA SER A 147 5.38 13.65 -3.39
C SER A 147 5.54 12.54 -2.34
N PHE A 148 4.68 12.53 -1.31
CA PHE A 148 4.60 11.44 -0.33
C PHE A 148 4.18 10.11 -0.95
N LEU A 149 3.20 10.11 -1.87
CA LEU A 149 2.81 8.89 -2.58
C LEU A 149 3.92 8.34 -3.45
N LEU A 150 4.69 9.19 -4.13
CA LEU A 150 5.86 8.76 -4.92
C LEU A 150 6.98 8.23 -4.03
N PHE A 151 7.23 8.89 -2.90
CA PHE A 151 8.14 8.40 -1.88
C PHE A 151 7.71 7.03 -1.35
N LEU A 152 6.44 6.85 -1.00
CA LEU A 152 5.93 5.56 -0.53
C LEU A 152 6.05 4.48 -1.62
N LEU A 153 5.71 4.81 -2.86
CA LEU A 153 5.82 3.91 -4.00
C LEU A 153 7.25 3.40 -4.21
N THR A 154 8.24 4.27 -4.00
CA THR A 154 9.67 3.92 -4.02
C THR A 154 9.94 2.74 -3.10
N PHE A 155 9.45 2.74 -1.86
CA PHE A 155 9.73 1.63 -0.95
C PHE A 155 8.81 0.42 -1.17
N PHE A 156 7.55 0.64 -1.53
CA PHE A 156 6.59 -0.46 -1.71
C PHE A 156 6.88 -1.31 -2.94
N THR A 157 7.33 -0.71 -4.04
CA THR A 157 7.59 -1.44 -5.31
C THR A 157 8.61 -2.59 -5.16
N PRO A 158 9.85 -2.37 -4.67
CA PRO A 158 10.83 -3.44 -4.49
C PRO A 158 10.38 -4.46 -3.45
N TRP A 159 9.70 -4.01 -2.38
CA TRP A 159 9.16 -4.92 -1.37
C TRP A 159 8.10 -5.86 -1.96
N SER A 160 7.15 -5.34 -2.73
CA SER A 160 6.12 -6.14 -3.39
C SER A 160 6.72 -7.10 -4.42
N ALA A 161 7.73 -6.67 -5.18
CA ALA A 161 8.42 -7.51 -6.16
C ALA A 161 9.07 -8.74 -5.51
N ILE A 162 9.80 -8.54 -4.41
CA ILE A 162 10.45 -9.62 -3.65
C ILE A 162 9.40 -10.59 -3.07
N ASN A 163 8.36 -10.06 -2.43
CA ASN A 163 7.30 -10.89 -1.85
C ASN A 163 6.55 -11.70 -2.92
N LEU A 164 6.28 -11.11 -4.09
CA LEU A 164 5.61 -11.78 -5.18
C LEU A 164 6.45 -12.94 -5.72
N VAL A 165 7.75 -12.71 -5.93
CA VAL A 165 8.67 -13.77 -6.39
C VAL A 165 8.76 -14.89 -5.36
N ASP A 166 8.93 -14.54 -4.08
CA ASP A 166 9.02 -15.52 -3.00
C ASP A 166 7.75 -16.38 -2.89
N TYR A 167 6.58 -15.73 -2.90
CA TYR A 167 5.29 -16.38 -2.73
C TYR A 167 4.92 -17.32 -3.89
N TYR A 168 5.14 -16.89 -5.13
CA TYR A 168 4.75 -17.67 -6.32
C TYR A 168 5.80 -18.71 -6.75
N PHE A 169 7.09 -18.37 -6.69
CA PHE A 169 8.15 -19.24 -7.24
C PHE A 169 8.84 -20.15 -6.22
N PHE A 170 8.83 -19.81 -4.93
CA PHE A 170 9.57 -20.58 -3.92
C PHE A 170 8.67 -21.21 -2.86
N ASN A 171 7.77 -20.42 -2.27
CA ASN A 171 6.88 -20.92 -1.21
C ASN A 171 5.58 -21.52 -1.76
N HIS A 172 5.26 -21.33 -3.05
CA HIS A 172 4.10 -21.88 -3.75
C HIS A 172 2.80 -21.83 -2.92
N GLN A 173 2.55 -20.69 -2.26
CA GLN A 173 1.37 -20.46 -1.40
C GLN A 173 1.31 -21.29 -0.10
N ALA A 174 2.27 -22.18 0.16
CA ALA A 174 2.35 -23.01 1.36
C ALA A 174 3.18 -22.33 2.45
N ILE A 175 2.58 -21.39 3.18
CA ILE A 175 3.20 -20.73 4.32
C ILE A 175 2.94 -21.53 5.59
N ASP A 176 4.02 -22.06 6.17
CA ASP A 176 4.00 -22.67 7.50
C ASP A 176 3.77 -21.59 8.58
N MET A 177 2.57 -21.58 9.17
CA MET A 177 2.15 -20.61 10.19
C MET A 177 2.82 -20.82 11.55
N GLU A 178 3.26 -22.05 11.84
CA GLU A 178 3.95 -22.36 13.10
C GLU A 178 5.39 -21.87 13.03
N ALA A 179 6.07 -22.15 11.92
CA ALA A 179 7.43 -21.66 11.67
C ALA A 179 7.50 -20.13 11.49
N LEU A 180 6.41 -19.45 11.14
CA LEU A 180 6.37 -17.98 11.01
C LEU A 180 6.43 -17.27 12.37
N ASN A 181 5.94 -17.90 13.43
CA ASN A 181 5.94 -17.34 14.78
C ASN A 181 7.18 -17.73 15.60
N ASP A 182 8.06 -18.59 15.05
CA ASP A 182 9.31 -18.99 15.67
C ASP A 182 10.50 -18.19 15.10
N PRO A 183 11.13 -17.30 15.89
CA PRO A 183 12.32 -16.54 15.45
C PRO A 183 13.49 -17.43 15.00
N ASN A 184 13.55 -18.68 15.49
CA ASN A 184 14.57 -19.67 15.14
C ASN A 184 14.08 -20.69 14.11
N GLY A 185 12.84 -20.55 13.63
CA GLY A 185 12.23 -21.45 12.66
C GLY A 185 12.81 -21.31 11.25
N LYS A 186 12.23 -22.05 10.30
CA LYS A 186 12.64 -22.11 8.88
C LYS A 186 12.85 -20.74 8.22
N TYR A 187 12.09 -19.71 8.65
CA TYR A 187 12.15 -18.38 8.05
C TYR A 187 13.24 -17.48 8.66
N ARG A 188 13.79 -17.84 9.84
CA ARG A 188 14.74 -17.06 10.65
C ARG A 188 14.25 -15.63 10.96
N ALA A 189 14.85 -14.98 11.95
CA ALA A 189 14.48 -13.60 12.30
C ALA A 189 14.79 -12.58 11.19
N TRP A 190 15.80 -12.82 10.35
CA TRP A 190 16.25 -11.89 9.31
C TRP A 190 16.56 -12.62 7.99
N ASN A 191 15.84 -12.28 6.92
CA ASN A 191 16.21 -12.66 5.57
C ASN A 191 17.20 -11.64 4.99
N VAL A 192 18.50 -11.84 5.27
CA VAL A 192 19.59 -10.95 4.79
C VAL A 192 19.61 -10.81 3.27
N THR A 193 19.16 -11.84 2.54
CA THR A 193 19.09 -11.82 1.07
C THR A 193 17.97 -10.92 0.61
N GLY A 194 16.77 -11.10 1.16
CA GLY A 194 15.63 -10.22 0.88
C GLY A 194 15.92 -8.77 1.25
N LEU A 195 16.54 -8.53 2.41
CA LEU A 195 16.91 -7.19 2.86
C LEU A 195 17.97 -6.57 1.94
N GLY A 196 18.98 -7.34 1.52
CA GLY A 196 20.00 -6.88 0.58
C GLY A 196 19.40 -6.52 -0.78
N VAL A 197 18.56 -7.39 -1.36
CA VAL A 197 17.87 -7.11 -2.63
C VAL A 197 16.95 -5.91 -2.53
N TYR A 198 16.28 -5.74 -1.38
CA TYR A 198 15.44 -4.59 -1.12
C TYR A 198 16.25 -3.28 -1.12
N LEU A 199 17.36 -3.22 -0.39
CA LEU A 199 18.24 -2.05 -0.35
C LEU A 199 18.84 -1.74 -1.72
N VAL A 200 19.28 -2.77 -2.46
CA VAL A 200 19.78 -2.60 -3.84
C VAL A 200 18.67 -2.10 -4.76
N GLY A 201 17.46 -2.66 -4.65
CA GLY A 201 16.29 -2.20 -5.41
C GLY A 201 15.98 -0.73 -5.17
N VAL A 202 16.00 -0.31 -3.91
CA VAL A 202 15.81 1.09 -3.54
C VAL A 202 16.95 1.97 -4.07
N ALA A 203 18.20 1.53 -3.97
CA ALA A 203 19.34 2.30 -4.47
C ALA A 203 19.33 2.46 -5.99
N VAL A 204 18.97 1.41 -6.74
CA VAL A 204 18.99 1.42 -8.21
C VAL A 204 17.82 2.21 -8.82
N GLN A 205 16.66 2.27 -8.15
CA GLN A 205 15.56 3.11 -8.64
C GLN A 205 15.76 4.59 -8.33
N THR A 206 16.50 4.96 -7.27
CA THR A 206 16.72 6.36 -6.86
C THR A 206 17.11 7.26 -8.02
N PRO A 207 18.07 6.90 -8.89
CA PRO A 207 18.46 7.74 -10.02
C PRO A 207 17.38 8.02 -11.08
N PHE A 208 16.29 7.27 -11.08
CA PHE A 208 15.19 7.32 -12.04
C PHE A 208 13.91 7.92 -11.48
N ILE A 209 13.89 8.29 -10.19
CA ILE A 209 12.72 8.86 -9.54
C ILE A 209 12.59 10.33 -9.90
N ASP A 210 11.39 10.71 -10.33
CA ASP A 210 10.98 12.11 -10.46
C ASP A 210 9.89 12.44 -9.44
N SER A 211 10.27 13.13 -8.37
CA SER A 211 9.37 13.56 -7.31
C SER A 211 9.56 15.04 -7.01
N GLY A 212 8.57 15.67 -6.36
CA GLY A 212 8.69 17.09 -5.96
C GLY A 212 9.83 17.36 -4.98
N PHE A 213 10.32 16.34 -4.26
CA PHE A 213 11.43 16.46 -3.31
C PHE A 213 12.80 16.11 -3.93
N TYR A 214 12.82 15.27 -4.96
CA TYR A 214 14.04 14.73 -5.54
C TYR A 214 13.79 14.33 -6.99
N SER A 215 14.66 14.80 -7.89
CA SER A 215 14.69 14.40 -9.29
C SER A 215 16.06 13.79 -9.59
N GLY A 216 16.06 12.53 -10.00
CA GLY A 216 17.28 11.76 -10.24
C GLY A 216 18.04 12.20 -11.50
N PRO A 217 19.36 11.95 -11.57
CA PRO A 217 20.21 12.38 -12.68
C PRO A 217 19.78 11.83 -14.04
N PHE A 218 19.18 10.63 -14.09
CA PHE A 218 18.75 10.02 -15.34
C PHE A 218 17.35 10.44 -15.80
N VAL A 219 16.57 11.12 -14.96
CA VAL A 219 15.24 11.62 -15.32
C VAL A 219 15.30 12.61 -16.48
N LYS A 220 16.29 13.52 -16.45
CA LYS A 220 16.51 14.51 -17.52
C LYS A 220 16.91 13.86 -18.85
N MET A 221 17.64 12.75 -18.80
CA MET A 221 18.05 12.00 -20.01
C MET A 221 16.88 11.22 -20.64
N LEU A 222 15.86 10.89 -19.85
CA LEU A 222 14.66 10.17 -20.27
C LEU A 222 13.50 11.09 -20.69
N GLY A 223 13.75 12.39 -20.83
CA GLY A 223 12.73 13.36 -21.23
C GLY A 223 11.69 13.66 -20.14
N GLY A 224 12.02 13.44 -18.86
CA GLY A 224 11.10 13.67 -17.74
C GLY A 224 10.09 12.55 -17.50
N ILE A 225 10.29 11.36 -18.10
CA ILE A 225 9.44 10.20 -17.86
C ILE A 225 9.93 9.44 -16.63
N ASP A 226 9.05 9.25 -15.65
CA ASP A 226 9.29 8.42 -14.48
C ASP A 226 9.15 6.92 -14.81
N ILE A 227 10.29 6.24 -14.98
CA ILE A 227 10.37 4.78 -15.18
C ILE A 227 10.81 4.03 -13.91
N SER A 228 10.90 4.72 -12.77
CA SER A 228 11.42 4.16 -11.52
C SER A 228 10.65 2.93 -11.06
N TRP A 229 9.32 2.93 -11.23
CA TRP A 229 8.44 1.82 -10.85
C TRP A 229 8.74 0.53 -11.64
N LEU A 230 9.12 0.65 -12.92
CA LEU A 230 9.43 -0.52 -13.75
C LEU A 230 10.75 -1.15 -13.31
N ILE A 231 11.75 -0.30 -13.06
CA ILE A 231 13.07 -0.72 -12.57
C ILE A 231 12.96 -1.30 -11.16
N GLY A 232 12.23 -0.63 -10.28
CA GLY A 232 11.96 -1.06 -8.91
C GLY A 232 11.15 -2.35 -8.81
N LEU A 233 10.49 -2.79 -9.88
CA LEU A 233 9.79 -4.07 -9.94
C LEU A 233 10.64 -5.16 -10.60
N ALA A 234 11.17 -4.90 -11.79
CA ALA A 234 11.89 -5.89 -12.59
C ALA A 234 13.23 -6.29 -11.95
N LEU A 235 14.02 -5.32 -11.49
CA LEU A 235 15.36 -5.58 -10.98
C LEU A 235 15.33 -6.33 -9.64
N PRO A 236 14.53 -5.93 -8.62
CA PRO A 236 14.45 -6.67 -7.37
C PRO A 236 13.82 -8.05 -7.55
N ALA A 237 12.83 -8.19 -8.44
CA ALA A 237 12.24 -9.49 -8.76
C ALA A 237 13.29 -10.45 -9.35
N GLY A 238 14.02 -10.01 -10.38
CA GLY A 238 15.06 -10.82 -11.03
C GLY A 238 16.21 -11.15 -10.09
N LEU A 239 16.73 -10.16 -9.36
CA LEU A 239 17.84 -10.34 -8.44
C LEU A 239 17.47 -11.29 -7.29
N TYR A 240 16.28 -11.14 -6.70
CA TYR A 240 15.80 -12.04 -5.66
C TYR A 240 15.63 -13.46 -6.18
N TYR A 241 15.05 -13.63 -7.37
CA TYR A 241 14.86 -14.94 -7.99
C TYR A 241 16.20 -15.67 -8.19
N VAL A 242 17.19 -15.00 -8.78
CA VAL A 242 18.51 -15.60 -9.06
C VAL A 242 19.24 -15.97 -7.78
N LEU A 243 19.30 -15.05 -6.81
CA LEU A 243 19.99 -15.29 -5.53
C LEU A 243 19.33 -16.41 -4.74
N ARG A 244 17.99 -16.43 -4.68
CA ARG A 244 17.25 -17.46 -3.96
C ARG A 244 17.40 -18.82 -4.62
N LYS A 245 17.38 -18.90 -5.95
CA LYS A 245 17.64 -20.13 -6.70
C LYS A 245 19.06 -20.65 -6.45
N ALA A 246 20.07 -19.78 -6.45
CA ALA A 246 21.46 -20.16 -6.15
C ALA A 246 21.60 -20.70 -4.72
N GLN A 247 20.91 -20.11 -3.74
CA GLN A 247 20.89 -20.59 -2.35
C GLN A 247 20.24 -21.97 -2.22
N SER A 248 19.10 -22.19 -2.90
CA SER A 248 18.44 -23.50 -2.92
C SER A 248 19.33 -24.58 -3.54
N ALA A 249 20.03 -24.25 -4.63
CA ALA A 249 20.97 -25.17 -5.28
C ALA A 249 22.19 -25.49 -4.40
N ALA A 250 22.76 -24.47 -3.74
CA ALA A 250 23.88 -24.65 -2.81
C ALA A 250 23.49 -25.51 -1.59
N ALA A 251 22.29 -25.30 -1.04
CA ALA A 251 21.78 -26.10 0.07
C ALA A 251 21.56 -27.58 -0.32
N ALA A 252 21.04 -27.83 -1.52
CA ALA A 252 20.89 -29.18 -2.06
C ALA A 252 22.24 -29.88 -2.27
N GLY A 253 23.24 -29.17 -2.81
CA GLY A 253 24.60 -29.71 -3.00
C GLY A 253 25.28 -30.09 -1.67
N ALA A 254 25.13 -29.26 -0.63
CA ALA A 254 25.69 -29.52 0.69
C ALA A 254 25.03 -30.70 1.42
N ALA A 255 23.76 -31.01 1.10
CA ALA A 255 23.06 -32.16 1.64
C ALA A 255 23.48 -33.49 0.98
N ILE A 256 23.92 -33.45 -0.28
CA ILE A 256 24.42 -34.64 -1.01
C ILE A 256 25.86 -34.99 -0.60
N SER A 257 26.65 -34.01 -0.15
CA SER A 257 28.03 -34.22 0.31
C SER A 257 28.17 -34.68 1.77
N ARG A 258 27.05 -34.88 2.49
CA ARG A 258 27.00 -35.41 3.85
C ARG A 258 26.46 -36.83 3.84
#